data_AF-A0A963HWQ0-F1
#
_entry.id   AF-A0A963HWQ0-F1
#
_cell.length_a   1.000
_cell.length_b   1.000
_cell.length_c   1.000
_cell.angle_alpha   90.00
_cell.angle_beta   90.00
_cell.angle_gamma   90.00
#
_symmetry.space_group_name_H-M   'P 1'
#
loop_
_entity.id
_entity.type
_entity.pdbx_description
1 polymer ?
#
loop_
_entity_poly.entity_id
_entity_poly.type
_entity_poly.pdbx_seq_one_letter_code
_entity_poly.pdbx_strand_id
1 'polypeptide(L)'
;MKFGIDRLITEPALRRPLAGQRLALLAHPASVTADLTHSLDALAALPDLNLTAAFGPQHGLRGDKQDNMMESPDFTDPAHGIPVFSLYGEVRRPTDAMMASFD
;
A
#
# COMPACT_ATOMS: atom_id res chain seq x y z
N MET A 1 15.61 10.94 12.58
CA MET A 1 14.61 11.52 11.66
C MET A 1 13.32 10.74 11.87
N LYS A 2 12.13 11.38 11.84
CA LYS A 2 10.85 10.66 11.84
C LYS A 2 10.26 10.75 10.43
N PHE A 3 10.00 9.61 9.79
CA PHE A 3 9.34 9.60 8.48
C PHE A 3 7.84 9.92 8.62
N GLY A 4 7.20 10.28 7.50
CA GLY A 4 5.76 10.55 7.50
C GLY A 4 4.94 9.35 7.99
N ILE A 5 5.34 8.14 7.61
CA ILE A 5 4.69 6.90 8.04
C ILE A 5 4.81 6.67 9.56
N ASP A 6 5.98 6.92 10.15
CA ASP A 6 6.17 6.79 11.60
C ASP A 6 5.26 7.75 12.38
N ARG A 7 5.07 8.97 11.85
CA ARG A 7 4.14 9.94 12.43
C ARG A 7 2.70 9.48 12.31
N LEU A 8 2.29 8.98 11.13
CA LEU A 8 0.94 8.48 10.92
C LEU A 8 0.61 7.31 11.86
N ILE A 9 1.57 6.43 12.14
CA ILE A 9 1.43 5.30 13.08
C ILE A 9 1.39 5.77 14.54
N THR A 10 2.22 6.73 14.93
CA THR A 10 2.37 7.12 16.34
C THR A 10 1.45 8.26 16.79
N GLU A 11 0.84 9.00 15.86
CA GLU A 11 0.00 10.17 16.16
C GLU A 11 -1.47 9.92 15.73
N PRO A 12 -2.35 9.41 16.62
CA PRO A 12 -3.75 9.11 16.28
C PRO A 12 -4.54 10.30 15.74
N ALA A 13 -4.16 11.52 16.11
CA ALA A 13 -4.80 12.74 15.60
C ALA A 13 -4.69 12.86 14.06
N LEU A 14 -3.60 12.36 13.47
CA LEU A 14 -3.39 12.36 12.01
C LEU A 14 -4.27 11.33 11.30
N ARG A 15 -4.73 10.29 12.00
CA ARG A 15 -5.59 9.23 11.45
C ARG A 15 -7.08 9.51 11.57
N ARG A 16 -7.48 10.47 12.43
CA ARG A 16 -8.90 10.83 12.61
C ARG A 16 -9.67 11.08 11.29
N PRO A 17 -9.10 11.78 10.28
CA PRO A 17 -9.82 11.99 9.03
C PRO A 17 -10.01 10.70 8.20
N LEU A 18 -9.23 9.67 8.46
CA LEU A 18 -9.23 8.39 7.75
C LEU A 18 -10.16 7.36 8.38
N ALA A 19 -10.67 7.63 9.58
CA ALA A 19 -11.52 6.70 10.31
C ALA A 19 -12.81 6.41 9.53
N GLY A 20 -13.10 5.12 9.32
CA GLY A 20 -14.27 4.66 8.58
C GLY A 20 -14.16 4.74 7.06
N GLN A 21 -13.06 5.29 6.51
CA GLN A 21 -12.78 5.30 5.08
C GLN A 21 -12.13 3.99 4.64
N ARG A 22 -12.38 3.57 3.40
CA ARG A 22 -11.66 2.50 2.72
C ARG A 22 -10.37 3.09 2.14
N LEU A 23 -9.24 2.60 2.60
CA LEU A 23 -7.94 3.19 2.28
C LEU A 23 -7.16 2.31 1.32
N ALA A 24 -6.51 2.95 0.35
CA ALA A 24 -5.51 2.28 -0.47
C ALA A 24 -4.10 2.81 -0.19
N LEU A 25 -3.12 1.91 -0.20
CA LEU A 25 -1.70 2.27 -0.06
C LEU A 25 -0.98 2.19 -1.41
N LEU A 26 -0.49 3.31 -1.91
CA LEU A 26 0.53 3.32 -2.97
C LEU A 26 1.92 3.26 -2.34
N ALA A 27 2.64 2.17 -2.55
CA ALA A 27 3.96 1.97 -1.95
C ALA A 27 4.87 1.12 -2.84
N HIS A 28 6.16 1.15 -2.52
CA HIS A 28 7.23 0.38 -3.14
C HIS A 28 8.16 -0.17 -2.06
N PRO A 29 9.18 -1.00 -2.36
CA PRO A 29 9.90 -1.76 -1.33
C PRO A 29 10.61 -0.91 -0.26
N ALA A 30 10.99 0.33 -0.58
CA ALA A 30 11.61 1.24 0.39
C ALA A 30 10.59 2.09 1.18
N SER A 31 9.29 1.83 0.99
CA SER A 31 8.23 2.41 1.81
C SER A 31 8.18 1.69 3.15
N VAL A 32 9.18 1.95 3.99
CA VAL A 32 9.36 1.32 5.30
C VAL A 32 9.36 2.35 6.42
N THR A 33 9.00 1.91 7.62
CA THR A 33 9.14 2.66 8.88
C THR A 33 10.61 2.79 9.28
N ALA A 34 10.89 3.56 10.34
CA ALA A 34 12.24 3.74 10.87
C ALA A 34 12.92 2.43 11.32
N ASP A 35 12.14 1.40 11.66
CA ASP A 35 12.62 0.06 12.02
C ASP A 35 12.62 -0.93 10.85
N LEU A 36 12.45 -0.44 9.62
CA LEU A 36 12.42 -1.21 8.37
C LEU A 36 11.21 -2.14 8.19
N THR A 37 10.14 -1.95 8.97
CA THR A 37 8.85 -2.60 8.72
C THR A 37 8.19 -2.00 7.49
N HIS A 38 7.69 -2.84 6.57
CA HIS A 38 6.99 -2.34 5.38
C HIS A 38 5.72 -1.58 5.75
N SER A 39 5.45 -0.46 5.08
CA SER A 39 4.32 0.43 5.42
C SER A 39 2.97 -0.27 5.32
N LEU A 40 2.82 -1.24 4.40
CA LEU A 40 1.61 -2.05 4.31
C LEU A 40 1.36 -2.81 5.63
N ASP A 41 2.39 -3.50 6.12
CA ASP A 41 2.29 -4.31 7.34
C ASP A 41 2.06 -3.42 8.57
N ALA A 42 2.76 -2.29 8.64
CA ALA A 42 2.65 -1.35 9.74
C ALA A 42 1.26 -0.66 9.81
N LEU A 43 0.66 -0.34 8.66
CA LEU A 43 -0.68 0.25 8.61
C LEU A 43 -1.78 -0.81 8.80
N ALA A 44 -1.60 -2.03 8.29
CA ALA A 44 -2.54 -3.13 8.50
C ALA A 44 -2.63 -3.57 9.96
N ALA A 45 -1.58 -3.34 10.75
CA ALA A 45 -1.58 -3.58 12.19
C ALA A 45 -2.42 -2.56 13.00
N LEU A 46 -2.87 -1.46 12.38
CA LEU A 46 -3.67 -0.44 13.05
C LEU A 46 -5.17 -0.75 12.93
N PRO A 47 -5.87 -1.06 14.04
CA PRO A 47 -7.28 -1.47 13.99
C PRO A 47 -8.24 -0.32 13.65
N ASP A 48 -7.78 0.93 13.72
CA ASP A 48 -8.54 2.13 13.39
C ASP A 48 -8.46 2.50 11.89
N LEU A 49 -7.68 1.76 11.10
CA LEU A 49 -7.56 1.93 9.65
C LEU A 49 -8.16 0.72 8.91
N ASN A 50 -8.85 1.00 7.81
CA ASN A 50 -9.41 -0.04 6.95
C ASN A 50 -8.70 -0.02 5.59
N LEU A 51 -7.62 -0.78 5.47
CA LEU A 51 -6.93 -0.97 4.19
C LEU A 51 -7.70 -1.95 3.32
N THR A 52 -8.10 -1.52 2.13
CA THR A 52 -8.89 -2.32 1.20
C THR A 52 -8.17 -2.63 -0.11
N ALA A 53 -7.08 -1.92 -0.40
CA ALA A 53 -6.25 -2.16 -1.58
C ALA A 53 -4.81 -1.66 -1.38
N ALA A 54 -3.90 -2.12 -2.23
CA ALA A 54 -2.59 -1.52 -2.38
C ALA A 54 -2.22 -1.38 -3.86
N PHE A 55 -1.29 -0.48 -4.15
CA PHE A 55 -0.78 -0.20 -5.48
C PHE A 55 0.73 -0.28 -5.49
N GLY A 56 1.28 -1.05 -6.43
CA GLY A 56 2.71 -1.15 -6.69
C GLY A 56 3.10 -0.41 -7.97
N PRO A 57 4.12 0.46 -7.95
CA PRO A 57 4.70 1.06 -9.15
C PRO A 57 5.67 0.09 -9.85
N GLN A 58 6.71 0.59 -10.52
CA GLN A 58 7.61 -0.17 -11.41
C GLN A 58 8.23 -1.46 -10.85
N HIS A 59 8.61 -1.45 -9.58
CA HIS A 59 9.25 -2.60 -8.93
C HIS A 59 8.30 -3.37 -7.98
N GLY A 60 6.99 -3.17 -8.16
CA GLY A 60 5.96 -3.76 -7.30
C GLY A 60 5.95 -3.18 -5.89
N LEU A 61 5.12 -3.77 -5.03
CA LEU A 61 4.90 -3.30 -3.66
C LEU A 61 6.01 -3.76 -2.70
N ARG A 62 6.33 -5.07 -2.66
CA ARG A 62 7.29 -5.68 -1.71
C ARG A 62 8.67 -6.01 -2.30
N GLY A 63 8.83 -5.91 -3.61
CA GLY A 63 10.14 -6.14 -4.27
C GLY A 63 10.44 -7.62 -4.51
N ASP A 64 9.42 -8.48 -4.39
CA ASP A 64 9.49 -9.94 -4.55
C ASP A 64 9.81 -10.41 -5.98
N LYS A 65 10.17 -9.49 -6.89
CA LYS A 65 10.46 -9.78 -8.29
C LYS A 65 11.86 -9.32 -8.65
N GLN A 66 12.68 -10.30 -9.07
CA GLN A 66 13.97 -10.06 -9.70
C GLN A 66 13.82 -9.23 -10.99
N ASP A 67 14.92 -8.53 -11.29
CA ASP A 67 15.23 -7.56 -12.36
C ASP A 67 14.88 -7.90 -13.83
N ASN A 68 13.96 -8.83 -14.09
CA ASN A 68 13.57 -9.22 -15.43
C ASN A 68 12.18 -8.68 -15.74
N MET A 69 12.10 -7.41 -16.20
CA MET A 69 11.20 -6.88 -17.25
C MET A 69 9.80 -7.51 -17.47
N MET A 70 9.15 -8.08 -16.46
CA MET A 70 7.82 -8.71 -16.56
C MET A 70 6.83 -7.85 -15.78
N GLU A 71 5.77 -7.47 -16.47
CA GLU A 71 4.62 -6.78 -15.89
C GLU A 71 4.12 -7.56 -14.67
N SER A 72 3.82 -6.84 -13.59
CA SER A 72 3.26 -7.49 -12.42
C SER A 72 1.76 -7.62 -12.60
N PRO A 73 1.19 -8.84 -12.68
CA PRO A 73 -0.25 -8.97 -12.62
C PRO A 73 -0.74 -8.54 -11.24
N ASP A 74 -1.98 -8.08 -11.19
CA ASP A 74 -2.71 -7.87 -9.95
C ASP A 74 -2.75 -9.19 -9.16
N PHE A 75 -2.61 -9.10 -7.84
CA PHE A 75 -2.65 -10.27 -6.96
C PHE A 75 -3.34 -9.94 -5.65
N THR A 76 -3.66 -10.95 -4.85
CA THR A 76 -4.15 -10.75 -3.48
C THR A 76 -2.98 -10.93 -2.52
N ASP A 77 -2.70 -9.91 -1.69
CA ASP A 77 -1.65 -10.02 -0.67
C ASP A 77 -1.99 -11.18 0.28
N PRO A 78 -1.11 -12.19 0.41
CA PRO A 78 -1.43 -13.40 1.17
C PRO A 78 -1.45 -13.17 2.68
N ALA A 79 -0.83 -12.11 3.19
CA ALA A 79 -0.81 -11.79 4.61
C ALA A 79 -2.07 -11.02 5.02
N HIS A 80 -2.53 -10.11 4.17
CA HIS A 80 -3.61 -9.17 4.49
C HIS A 80 -4.93 -9.45 3.78
N GLY A 81 -4.92 -10.30 2.75
CA GLY A 81 -6.13 -10.67 2.00
C GLY A 81 -6.71 -9.54 1.14
N ILE A 82 -5.94 -8.50 0.84
CA ILE A 82 -6.38 -7.35 0.04
C ILE A 82 -5.82 -7.41 -1.39
N PRO A 83 -6.55 -6.87 -2.39
CA PRO A 83 -6.01 -6.72 -3.74
C PRO A 83 -4.81 -5.78 -3.78
N VAL A 84 -3.79 -6.17 -4.53
CA VAL A 84 -2.62 -5.38 -4.87
C VAL A 84 -2.59 -5.19 -6.38
N PHE A 85 -2.76 -3.95 -6.81
CA PHE A 85 -2.81 -3.55 -8.21
C PHE A 85 -1.44 -3.10 -8.71
N SER A 86 -1.06 -3.49 -9.92
CA SER A 86 0.14 -2.96 -10.56
C SER A 86 -0.19 -1.71 -11.39
N LEU A 87 0.48 -0.60 -11.09
CA LEU A 87 0.46 0.62 -11.92
C LEU A 87 1.63 0.65 -12.90
N TYR A 88 2.22 -0.51 -13.17
CA TYR A 88 3.32 -0.66 -14.10
C TYR A 88 3.15 -1.95 -14.93
N GLY A 89 2.92 -1.74 -16.23
CA GLY A 89 2.52 -2.76 -17.19
C GLY A 89 1.46 -2.18 -18.12
N GLU A 90 0.33 -2.87 -18.27
CA GLU A 90 -0.82 -2.45 -19.09
C GLU A 90 -1.37 -1.06 -18.71
N VAL A 91 -1.41 -0.73 -17.41
CA VAL A 91 -1.93 0.54 -16.92
C VAL A 91 -0.89 1.31 -16.10
N ARG A 92 -0.78 2.62 -16.37
CA ARG A 92 0.08 3.56 -15.60
C ARG A 92 -0.72 4.52 -14.73
N ARG A 93 -2.04 4.40 -14.78
CA ARG A 93 -3.00 5.16 -13.98
C ARG A 93 -4.05 4.17 -13.48
N PRO A 94 -4.55 4.31 -12.25
CA PRO A 94 -5.63 3.46 -11.76
C PRO A 94 -6.84 3.52 -12.70
N THR A 95 -7.46 2.37 -12.96
CA THR A 95 -8.73 2.29 -13.68
C THR A 95 -9.89 2.70 -12.76
N ASP A 96 -11.06 2.99 -13.31
CA ASP A 96 -12.26 3.31 -12.50
C ASP A 96 -12.60 2.17 -11.52
N ALA A 97 -12.40 0.92 -11.93
CA ALA A 97 -12.60 -0.25 -11.07
C ALA A 97 -11.61 -0.28 -9.90
N MET A 98 -10.35 0.09 -10.13
CA MET A 98 -9.35 0.22 -9.07
C MET A 98 -9.69 1.39 -8.13
N MET A 99 -10.11 2.53 -8.68
CA MET A 99 -10.54 3.71 -7.89
C MET A 99 -11.76 3.39 -7.03
N ALA A 100 -12.66 2.52 -7.49
CA ALA A 100 -13.82 2.11 -6.70
C ALA A 100 -13.48 1.26 -5.46
N SER A 101 -12.24 0.76 -5.33
CA SER A 101 -11.82 -0.07 -4.20
C SER A 101 -11.51 0.70 -2.91
N PHE A 102 -11.39 2.03 -2.97
CA PHE A 102 -11.10 2.93 -1.85
C PHE A 102 -11.93 4.22 -1.94
N ASP A 103 -11.88 5.06 -0.90
CA ASP A 103 -12.60 6.33 -0.78
C ASP A 103 -11.67 7.55 -0.97
#